data_AF-A0A853G1B7-F1
#
_entry.id   AF-A0A853G1B7-F1
#
_cell.length_a   1.000
_cell.length_b   1.000
_cell.length_c   1.000
_cell.angle_alpha   90.00
_cell.angle_beta   90.00
_cell.angle_gamma   90.00
#
_symmetry.space_group_name_H-M   'P 1'
#
loop_
_entity.id
_entity.type
_entity.pdbx_description
1 polymer ?
#
loop_
_entity_poly.entity_id
_entity_poly.type
_entity_poly.pdbx_seq_one_letter_code
_entity_poly.pdbx_strand_id
1 'polypeptide(L)'
;MLVISSDTFSNEEGKELHKESCITCHIVEHNNTFYTRSDSRLHSHFDLRKQVSNCVNAFNINWLPDEEKSVINHLNNEYYNFKK
;
A
#
# COMPACT_ATOMS: atom_id res chain seq x y z
N MET A 1 15.32 28.00 2.12
CA MET A 1 15.23 26.55 2.35
C MET A 1 13.84 26.10 1.92
N LEU A 2 13.71 25.44 0.77
CA LEU A 2 12.45 24.81 0.40
C LEU A 2 12.23 23.65 1.36
N VAL A 3 11.27 23.79 2.27
CA VAL A 3 10.67 22.66 2.97
C VAL A 3 9.84 21.92 1.93
N ILE A 4 10.46 20.94 1.28
CA ILE A 4 9.74 20.02 0.42
C ILE A 4 9.06 19.04 1.36
N SER A 5 7.74 19.18 1.50
CA SER A 5 6.93 18.35 2.36
C SER A 5 7.20 16.87 2.07
N SER A 6 7.72 16.16 3.07
CA SER A 6 8.10 14.74 2.97
C SER A 6 6.92 13.84 2.58
N ASP A 7 5.69 14.30 2.81
CA ASP A 7 4.46 13.56 2.57
C ASP A 7 4.20 13.27 1.09
N THR A 8 4.50 14.21 0.18
CA THR A 8 4.30 14.01 -1.27
C THR A 8 5.29 13.01 -1.87
N PHE A 9 6.54 13.03 -1.40
CA PHE A 9 7.55 12.04 -1.84
C PHE A 9 7.21 10.63 -1.36
N SER A 10 6.72 10.49 -0.11
CA SER A 10 6.37 9.17 0.43
C SER A 10 5.20 8.50 -0.29
N ASN A 11 4.23 9.28 -0.79
CA ASN A 11 3.08 8.71 -1.50
C ASN A 11 3.46 8.20 -2.90
N GLU A 12 4.35 8.90 -3.61
CA GLU A 12 4.78 8.45 -4.94
C GLU A 12 5.69 7.22 -4.88
N GLU A 13 6.60 7.15 -3.90
CA GLU A 13 7.42 5.94 -3.67
C GLU A 13 6.55 4.71 -3.40
N GLY A 14 5.60 4.82 -2.47
CA GLY A 14 4.69 3.72 -2.15
C GLY A 14 3.83 3.28 -3.33
N LYS A 15 3.47 4.23 -4.22
CA LYS A 15 2.73 3.94 -5.45
C LYS A 15 3.56 3.17 -6.47
N GLU A 16 4.81 3.55 -6.68
CA GLU A 16 5.70 2.85 -7.62
C GLU A 16 6.04 1.45 -7.10
N LEU A 17 6.43 1.32 -5.83
CA LEU A 17 6.68 0.01 -5.20
C LEU A 17 5.45 -0.90 -5.27
N HIS A 18 4.26 -0.34 -5.06
CA HIS A 18 3.00 -1.08 -5.22
C HIS A 18 2.81 -1.57 -6.67
N LYS A 19 3.03 -0.72 -7.68
CA LYS A 19 2.94 -1.10 -9.09
C LYS A 19 3.93 -2.19 -9.45
N GLU A 20 5.13 -2.21 -8.88
CA GLU A 20 6.16 -3.21 -9.18
C GLU A 20 5.85 -4.57 -8.54
N SER A 21 5.39 -4.58 -7.29
CA SER A 21 5.30 -5.81 -6.49
C SER A 21 3.92 -6.46 -6.54
N CYS A 22 2.84 -5.69 -6.43
CA CYS A 22 1.50 -6.23 -6.17
C CYS A 22 0.81 -6.75 -7.44
N ILE A 23 1.20 -6.24 -8.62
CA ILE A 23 0.63 -6.67 -9.91
C ILE A 23 1.05 -8.11 -10.28
N THR A 24 2.11 -8.62 -9.66
CA THR A 24 2.70 -9.93 -9.96
C THR A 24 1.73 -11.09 -9.69
N CYS A 25 0.80 -10.93 -8.74
CA CYS A 25 -0.22 -11.93 -8.43
C CYS A 25 -1.63 -11.51 -8.78
N HIS A 26 -1.87 -10.21 -8.94
CA HIS A 26 -3.15 -9.65 -9.30
C HIS A 26 -3.04 -9.07 -10.71
N ILE A 27 -3.11 -9.95 -11.71
CA ILE A 27 -3.14 -9.58 -13.14
C ILE A 27 -4.54 -9.04 -13.51
N VAL A 28 -5.01 -8.09 -12.72
CA VAL A 28 -6.29 -7.40 -12.84
C VAL A 28 -6.05 -5.93 -12.56
N GLU A 29 -6.98 -5.08 -12.97
CA GLU A 29 -6.86 -3.66 -12.70
C GLU A 29 -6.97 -3.39 -11.19
N HIS A 30 -5.95 -2.70 -10.67
CA HIS A 30 -5.88 -2.24 -9.28
C HIS A 30 -6.64 -0.91 -9.11
N ASN A 31 -7.97 -0.99 -9.22
CA ASN A 31 -8.88 0.14 -9.06
C ASN A 31 -9.62 0.07 -7.70
N ASN A 32 -10.47 1.07 -7.43
CA ASN A 32 -11.23 1.12 -6.18
C ASN A 32 -12.07 -0.15 -5.96
N THR A 33 -12.68 -0.70 -7.01
CA THR A 33 -13.46 -1.95 -6.93
C THR A 33 -12.60 -3.14 -6.49
N PHE A 34 -11.32 -3.20 -6.87
CA PHE A 34 -10.42 -4.25 -6.43
C PHE A 34 -10.11 -4.16 -4.92
N TYR A 35 -9.84 -2.96 -4.41
CA TYR A 35 -9.41 -2.75 -3.02
C TYR A 35 -10.56 -2.64 -2.03
N THR A 36 -11.70 -2.06 -2.43
CA THR A 36 -12.84 -1.76 -1.53
C THR A 36 -14.05 -2.63 -1.83
N ARG A 37 -13.84 -3.92 -2.08
CA ARG A 37 -14.94 -4.89 -2.27
C ARG A 37 -15.80 -4.98 -1.01
N SER A 38 -17.10 -5.18 -1.21
CA SER A 38 -18.07 -5.25 -0.11
C SER A 38 -17.83 -6.43 0.85
N ASP A 39 -17.17 -7.49 0.38
CA ASP A 39 -16.79 -8.67 1.14
C ASP A 39 -15.31 -8.65 1.59
N SER A 40 -14.65 -7.49 1.52
CA SER A 40 -13.27 -7.32 1.98
C SER A 40 -13.13 -7.69 3.46
N ARG A 41 -12.03 -8.38 3.79
CA ARG A 41 -11.66 -8.72 5.18
C ARG A 41 -10.82 -7.64 5.85
N LEU A 42 -10.51 -6.55 5.13
CA LEU A 42 -9.76 -5.42 5.65
C LEU A 42 -10.74 -4.37 6.17
N HIS A 43 -10.78 -4.18 7.49
CA HIS A 43 -11.70 -3.24 8.14
C HIS A 43 -11.00 -2.14 8.93
N SER A 44 -9.67 -2.18 8.96
CA SER A 44 -8.86 -1.25 9.74
C SER A 44 -7.48 -1.04 9.12
N HIS A 45 -6.82 0.04 9.56
CA HIS A 45 -5.43 0.30 9.20
C HIS A 45 -4.51 -0.84 9.68
N PHE A 46 -4.84 -1.50 10.79
CA PHE A 46 -4.11 -2.68 11.26
C PHE A 46 -4.22 -3.86 10.30
N ASP A 47 -5.42 -4.16 9.79
CA ASP A 47 -5.62 -5.24 8.82
C ASP A 47 -4.87 -4.98 7.52
N LEU A 48 -4.91 -3.73 7.04
CA LEU A 48 -4.17 -3.31 5.84
C LEU A 48 -2.66 -3.54 6.02
N ARG A 49 -2.09 -3.07 7.13
CA ARG A 49 -0.67 -3.29 7.45
C ARG A 49 -0.32 -4.78 7.44
N LYS A 50 -1.12 -5.60 8.11
CA LYS A 50 -0.93 -7.05 8.16
C LYS A 50 -0.98 -7.68 6.77
N GLN A 51 -1.91 -7.24 5.91
CA GLN A 51 -2.00 -7.73 4.54
C GLN A 51 -0.76 -7.38 3.72
N VAL A 52 -0.27 -6.14 3.80
CA VAL A 52 0.95 -5.72 3.09
C VAL A 52 2.16 -6.51 3.58
N SER A 53 2.36 -6.64 4.90
CA SER A 53 3.45 -7.45 5.46
C SER A 53 3.38 -8.90 5.04
N ASN A 54 2.18 -9.49 4.95
CA ASN A 54 2.02 -10.85 4.45
C ASN A 54 2.44 -10.97 2.98
N CYS A 55 2.10 -10.00 2.13
CA CYS A 55 2.54 -9.98 0.74
C CYS A 55 4.08 -9.87 0.66
N VAL A 56 4.68 -8.94 1.40
CA VAL A 56 6.13 -8.74 1.46
C VAL A 56 6.85 -10.05 1.81
N ASN A 57 6.38 -10.73 2.86
CA ASN A 57 6.96 -12.01 3.29
C ASN A 57 6.71 -13.14 2.30
N ALA A 58 5.50 -13.27 1.76
CA ALA A 58 5.14 -14.35 0.84
C ALA A 58 5.98 -14.33 -0.46
N PHE A 59 6.38 -13.14 -0.90
CA PHE A 59 7.17 -12.96 -2.13
C PHE A 59 8.66 -12.66 -1.86
N ASN A 60 9.10 -12.73 -0.60
CA ASN A 60 10.46 -12.36 -0.19
C ASN A 60 10.89 -10.99 -0.75
N ILE A 61 9.97 -10.02 -0.72
CA ILE A 61 10.25 -8.65 -1.15
C ILE A 61 11.15 -8.02 -0.09
N ASN A 62 12.32 -7.54 -0.52
CA ASN A 62 13.32 -6.99 0.39
C ASN A 62 13.16 -5.48 0.56
N TRP A 63 11.98 -5.04 0.99
CA TRP A 63 11.73 -3.64 1.33
C TRP A 63 12.29 -3.29 2.70
N LEU A 64 12.82 -2.07 2.81
CA LEU A 64 13.09 -1.42 4.07
C LEU A 64 11.77 -1.10 4.80
N PRO A 65 11.80 -0.92 6.14
CA PRO A 65 10.60 -0.59 6.90
C PRO A 65 9.85 0.66 6.42
N ASP A 66 10.57 1.67 5.93
CA ASP A 66 9.96 2.90 5.41
C ASP A 66 9.34 2.72 4.02
N GLU A 67 9.88 1.83 3.20
CA GLU A 67 9.31 1.44 1.89
C GLU A 67 8.00 0.66 2.07
N GLU A 68 7.95 -0.30 3.00
CA GLU A 68 6.69 -0.99 3.30
C GLU A 68 5.63 -0.01 3.84
N LYS A 69 6.06 0.91 4.73
CA LYS A 69 5.20 1.95 5.27
C LYS A 69 4.68 2.91 4.19
N SER A 70 5.49 3.24 3.18
CA SER A 70 5.09 4.12 2.09
C SER A 70 3.99 3.47 1.24
N VAL A 71 4.08 2.16 0.97
CA VAL A 71 3.04 1.37 0.29
C VAL A 71 1.74 1.33 1.10
N ILE A 72 1.83 1.07 2.41
CA ILE A 72 0.66 1.09 3.30
C ILE A 72 -0.03 2.46 3.26
N ASN A 73 0.76 3.54 3.34
CA ASN A 73 0.23 4.90 3.28
C ASN A 73 -0.46 5.17 1.94
N HIS A 74 0.17 4.79 0.83
CA HIS A 74 -0.41 4.95 -0.50
C HIS A 74 -1.77 4.24 -0.59
N LEU A 75 -1.82 2.94 -0.25
CA LEU A 75 -3.07 2.17 -0.29
C LEU A 75 -4.15 2.74 0.63
N ASN A 76 -3.77 3.17 1.84
CA ASN A 76 -4.72 3.75 2.78
C ASN A 76 -5.26 5.10 2.32
N ASN A 77 -4.41 5.95 1.74
CA ASN A 77 -4.81 7.28 1.29
C ASN A 77 -5.67 7.20 0.02
N GLU A 78 -5.32 6.30 -0.91
CA GLU A 78 -5.98 6.22 -2.21
C GLU A 78 -7.32 5.45 -2.13
N TYR A 79 -7.37 4.35 -1.37
CA TYR A 79 -8.51 3.42 -1.43
C TYR A 79 -9.27 3.31 -0.11
N TYR A 80 -8.57 3.08 1.00
CA TYR A 80 -9.24 2.60 2.22
C TYR A 80 -9.72 3.68 3.18
N ASN A 81 -8.96 4.77 3.30
CA ASN A 81 -9.22 5.88 4.21
C ASN A 81 -9.41 5.44 5.67
N PHE A 82 -8.74 4.37 6.12
CA PHE A 82 -8.86 3.91 7.51
C PHE A 82 -8.18 4.89 8.46
N LYS A 83 -8.74 4.98 9.68
CA LYS A 83 -8.11 5.69 10.79
C LYS A 83 -6.82 4.99 11.19
N LYS A 84 -5.72 5.74 11.23
CA LYS A 84 -4.38 5.25 11.57
C LYS A 84 -4.22 4.93 13.05
#